data_AF-A0A8W8M4V3-F1
#
_entry.id   AF-A0A8W8M4V3-F1
#
_cell.length_a   1.000
_cell.length_b   1.000
_cell.length_c   1.000
_cell.angle_alpha   90.00
_cell.angle_beta   90.00
_cell.angle_gamma   90.00
#
_symmetry.space_group_name_H-M   'P 1'
#
loop_
_entity.id
_entity.type
_entity.pdbx_description
1 polymer ?
#
loop_
_entity_poly.entity_id
_entity_poly.type
_entity_poly.pdbx_seq_one_letter_code
_entity_poly.pdbx_strand_id
1 'polypeptide(L)'
;KPPIFAHYMGDGHRQTEFNAQIAKLGGFEPLSPVIQMIWDDVMDERYMNIINTHEFDYLVTGPSSYRCLTPSKAKSRVSKAENVVRK
;
A
#
# COMPACT_ATOMS: atom_id res chain seq x y z
N LYS A 1 16.63 -27.52 -7.17
CA LYS A 1 16.65 -26.03 -7.24
C LYS A 1 15.38 -25.51 -6.59
N PRO A 2 15.43 -24.45 -5.76
CA PRO A 2 14.21 -23.82 -5.29
C PRO A 2 13.37 -23.39 -6.49
N PRO A 3 12.03 -23.45 -6.41
CA PRO A 3 11.19 -22.87 -7.45
C PRO A 3 11.56 -21.40 -7.66
N ILE A 4 11.49 -20.92 -8.91
CA ILE A 4 11.89 -19.55 -9.31
C ILE A 4 11.18 -18.47 -8.48
N PHE A 5 10.04 -18.81 -7.87
CA PHE A 5 9.21 -17.92 -7.07
C PHE A 5 9.24 -18.21 -5.57
N ALA A 6 10.20 -19.00 -5.06
CA ALA A 6 10.30 -19.37 -3.65
C ALA A 6 10.41 -18.17 -2.68
N HIS A 7 10.84 -17.02 -3.18
CA HIS A 7 10.97 -15.78 -2.42
C HIS A 7 10.11 -14.65 -3.00
N TYR A 8 9.15 -14.99 -3.87
CA TYR A 8 8.24 -14.00 -4.42
C TYR A 8 7.20 -13.62 -3.37
N MET A 9 7.32 -12.41 -2.84
CA MET A 9 6.47 -11.84 -1.78
C MET A 9 5.82 -10.53 -2.23
N GLY A 10 5.78 -10.24 -3.53
CA GLY A 10 5.44 -8.92 -4.06
C GLY A 10 3.97 -8.67 -4.38
N ASP A 11 3.04 -9.49 -3.88
CA ASP A 11 1.60 -9.37 -4.15
C ASP A 11 0.80 -8.74 -2.99
N GLY A 12 1.49 -8.09 -2.06
CA GLY A 12 0.89 -7.31 -0.96
C GLY A 12 0.39 -8.18 0.18
N HIS A 13 -0.59 -9.04 -0.09
CA HIS A 13 -1.21 -9.87 0.94
C HIS A 13 -0.19 -10.81 1.62
N ARG A 14 0.59 -11.57 0.85
CA ARG A 14 1.62 -12.45 1.42
C ARG A 14 2.73 -11.67 2.11
N GLN A 15 3.04 -10.47 1.62
CA GLN A 15 4.04 -9.59 2.23
C GLN A 15 3.63 -9.15 3.63
N THR A 16 2.40 -8.67 3.75
CA THR A 16 1.87 -8.12 5.01
C THR A 16 1.58 -9.22 6.02
N GLU A 17 1.08 -10.38 5.58
CA GLU A 17 0.94 -11.54 6.46
C GLU A 17 2.29 -12.01 7.01
N PHE A 18 3.31 -12.13 6.15
CA PHE A 18 4.65 -12.49 6.57
C PHE A 18 5.22 -11.49 7.60
N ASN A 19 5.07 -10.19 7.34
CA ASN A 19 5.49 -9.15 8.29
C ASN A 19 4.75 -9.27 9.64
N ALA A 20 3.45 -9.57 9.64
CA ALA A 20 2.68 -9.77 10.86
C ALA A 20 3.16 -11.01 11.64
N GLN A 21 3.49 -12.11 10.96
CA GLN A 21 4.05 -13.30 11.58
C GLN A 21 5.43 -13.02 12.20
N ILE A 22 6.28 -12.28 11.50
CA ILE A 22 7.60 -11.86 12.01
C ILE A 22 7.45 -10.95 13.24
N ALA A 23 6.52 -9.99 13.21
CA ALA A 23 6.24 -9.11 14.36
C ALA A 23 5.79 -9.91 15.59
N LYS A 24 4.89 -10.87 15.39
CA LYS A 24 4.45 -11.79 16.45
C LYS A 24 5.60 -12.60 17.03
N LEU A 25 6.49 -13.14 16.19
CA LEU A 25 7.65 -13.92 16.64
C LEU A 25 8.69 -13.06 17.36
N GLY A 26 8.89 -11.82 16.91
CA GLY A 26 9.86 -10.89 17.49
C GLY A 26 9.35 -10.10 18.70
N GLY A 27 8.06 -10.17 19.02
CA GLY A 27 7.47 -9.44 20.14
C GLY A 27 7.40 -7.92 19.92
N PHE A 28 7.22 -7.48 18.68
CA PHE A 28 7.07 -6.05 18.34
C PHE A 28 5.75 -5.78 17.62
N GLU A 29 5.39 -4.50 17.56
CA GLU A 29 4.13 -4.06 16.93
C GLU A 29 4.13 -4.36 15.42
N PRO A 30 3.02 -4.91 14.88
CA PRO A 30 2.90 -5.14 13.44
C PRO A 30 2.88 -3.81 12.67
N LEU A 31 3.13 -3.90 11.36
CA LEU A 31 2.96 -2.75 10.48
C LEU A 31 1.53 -2.22 10.56
N SER A 32 1.41 -0.89 10.61
CA SER A 32 0.11 -0.22 10.68
C SER A 32 -0.73 -0.50 9.43
N PRO A 33 -2.06 -0.71 9.55
CA PRO A 33 -2.94 -1.03 8.42
C PRO A 33 -2.82 -0.07 7.22
N VAL A 34 -2.55 1.21 7.48
CA VAL A 34 -2.35 2.24 6.46
C VAL A 34 -1.25 1.88 5.45
N ILE A 35 -0.24 1.09 5.83
CA ILE A 35 0.84 0.68 4.92
C ILE A 35 0.31 -0.22 3.81
N GLN A 36 -0.54 -1.20 4.13
CA GLN A 36 -1.18 -2.05 3.12
C GLN A 36 -2.12 -1.23 2.24
N MET A 37 -2.86 -0.29 2.83
CA MET A 37 -3.79 0.56 2.08
C MET A 37 -3.07 1.43 1.05
N ILE A 38 -1.94 2.06 1.43
CA ILE A 38 -1.11 2.84 0.50
C ILE A 38 -0.49 1.93 -0.57
N TRP A 39 0.00 0.74 -0.18
CA TRP A 39 0.56 -0.22 -1.14
C TRP A 39 -0.47 -0.61 -2.22
N ASP A 40 -1.71 -0.90 -1.83
CA ASP A 40 -2.78 -1.23 -2.77
C ASP A 40 -3.05 -0.06 -3.75
N ASP A 41 -3.08 1.18 -3.23
CA ASP A 41 -3.29 2.40 -4.05
C ASP A 41 -2.14 2.62 -5.03
N VAL A 42 -0.89 2.47 -4.58
CA VAL A 42 0.30 2.57 -5.43
C VAL A 42 0.31 1.51 -6.52
N MET A 43 -0.11 0.28 -6.24
CA MET A 43 -0.17 -0.78 -7.24
C MET A 43 -1.25 -0.52 -8.29
N ASP A 44 -2.40 0.02 -7.89
CA ASP A 44 -3.44 0.45 -8.80
C ASP A 44 -2.98 1.62 -9.68
N GLU A 45 -2.33 2.63 -9.10
CA GLU A 45 -1.81 3.78 -9.84
C GLU A 45 -0.63 3.40 -10.76
N ARG A 46 0.22 2.47 -10.35
CA ARG A 46 1.25 1.90 -11.23
C ARG A 46 0.63 1.21 -12.44
N TYR A 47 -0.48 0.50 -12.27
CA TYR A 47 -1.16 -0.18 -13.38
C TYR A 47 -1.78 0.82 -14.36
N MET A 48 -2.36 1.92 -13.86
CA MET A 48 -3.08 2.90 -14.68
C MET A 48 -2.19 4.02 -15.24
N ASN A 49 -1.23 4.47 -14.46
CA ASN A 49 -0.43 5.68 -14.67
C ASN A 49 1.06 5.39 -14.56
N ILE A 50 1.53 4.26 -15.12
CA ILE A 50 2.92 3.79 -14.93
C ILE A 50 4.00 4.85 -15.20
N ILE A 51 3.76 5.78 -16.13
CA ILE A 51 4.69 6.87 -16.46
C ILE A 51 4.76 7.89 -15.32
N ASN A 52 3.62 8.23 -14.71
CA ASN A 52 3.48 9.33 -13.75
C ASN A 52 3.30 8.85 -12.30
N THR A 53 3.24 7.54 -12.04
CA THR A 53 2.96 6.98 -10.70
C THR A 53 3.93 7.43 -9.62
N HIS A 54 5.14 7.84 -10.02
CA HIS A 54 6.18 8.35 -9.13
C HIS A 54 5.91 9.79 -8.64
N GLU A 55 4.97 10.51 -9.28
CA GLU A 55 4.58 11.86 -8.88
C GLU A 55 3.55 11.85 -7.74
N PHE A 56 2.96 10.69 -7.42
CA PHE A 56 1.90 10.58 -6.41
C PHE A 56 2.48 10.61 -4.99
N ASP A 57 2.10 11.63 -4.23
CA ASP A 57 2.47 11.77 -2.82
C ASP A 57 1.36 11.25 -1.89
N TYR A 58 1.77 10.68 -0.76
CA TYR A 58 0.86 10.10 0.25
C TYR A 58 1.18 10.66 1.63
N LEU A 59 0.17 11.22 2.31
CA LEU A 59 0.28 11.69 3.69
C LEU A 59 -0.47 10.73 4.62
N VAL A 60 0.26 10.08 5.53
CA VAL A 60 -0.35 9.28 6.60
C VAL A 60 -1.02 10.22 7.61
N THR A 61 -2.31 10.01 7.87
CA THR A 61 -3.11 10.83 8.80
C THR A 61 -3.51 10.08 10.06
N GLY A 62 -3.28 8.77 10.10
CA GLY A 62 -3.54 7.91 11.26
C GLY A 62 -3.17 6.45 10.98
N PRO A 63 -3.32 5.55 11.97
CA PRO A 63 -2.93 4.15 11.84
C PRO A 63 -3.63 3.39 10.70
N SER A 64 -4.83 3.85 10.33
CA SER A 64 -5.67 3.25 9.27
C SER A 64 -6.21 4.32 8.31
N SER A 65 -5.49 5.43 8.15
CA SER A 65 -5.93 6.51 7.27
C SER A 65 -4.76 7.26 6.63
N TYR A 66 -4.93 7.61 5.36
CA TYR A 66 -3.99 8.43 4.60
C TYR A 66 -4.75 9.40 3.70
N ARG A 67 -4.03 10.34 3.09
CA ARG A 67 -4.53 11.22 2.03
C ARG A 67 -3.57 11.13 0.84
N CYS A 68 -4.11 10.90 -0.36
CA CYS A 68 -3.35 11.03 -1.60
C CYS A 68 -3.29 12.52 -2.00
N LEU A 69 -2.09 13.02 -2.29
CA LEU A 69 -1.85 14.38 -2.75
C LEU A 69 -1.64 14.32 -4.27
N THR A 70 -2.72 14.06 -5.01
CA THR A 70 -2.67 13.84 -6.46
C THR A 70 -1.99 15.00 -7.20
N PRO A 71 -1.04 14.74 -8.11
CA PRO A 71 -0.45 15.76 -8.96
C PRO A 71 -1.51 16.46 -9.80
N SER A 72 -1.42 17.78 -9.93
CA SER A 72 -2.35 18.57 -10.75
C SER A 72 -2.43 18.17 -12.23
N LYS A 73 -1.41 17.44 -12.72
CA LYS A 73 -1.29 16.98 -14.11
C LYS A 73 -1.63 15.51 -14.32
N ALA A 74 -1.86 14.74 -13.26
CA ALA A 74 -2.12 13.30 -13.35
C ALA A 74 -3.62 13.00 -13.11
N LYS A 75 -4.22 12.21 -14.00
CA LYS A 75 -5.57 11.67 -13.79
C LYS A 75 -5.48 10.47 -12.85
N SER A 76 -5.67 10.70 -11.55
CA SER A 76 -5.82 9.63 -10.56
C SER A 76 -7.25 9.06 -10.59
N ARG A 77 -7.41 7.79 -10.22
CA ARG A 77 -8.72 7.34 -9.71
C ARG A 77 -8.89 7.98 -8.34
N VAL A 78 -10.01 8.67 -8.09
CA VAL A 78 -10.37 9.24 -6.78
C VAL A 78 -9.88 8.32 -5.66
N SER A 79 -8.93 8.78 -4.84
CA SER A 79 -8.21 7.94 -3.88
C SER A 79 -9.20 7.20 -2.98
N LYS A 80 -9.01 5.89 -2.80
CA LYS A 80 -9.92 5.05 -2.00
C LYS A 80 -10.09 5.58 -0.57
N ALA A 81 -9.11 6.33 -0.04
CA ALA A 81 -9.18 6.96 1.27
C ALA A 81 -10.26 8.06 1.37
N GLU A 82 -10.57 8.76 0.28
CA GLU A 82 -11.62 9.79 0.26
C GLU A 82 -13.03 9.18 0.27
N ASN A 83 -13.16 7.88 -0.03
CA ASN A 83 -14.42 7.14 -0.03
C ASN A 83 -14.70 6.36 1.26
N VAL A 84 -13.86 6.47 2.30
CA VAL A 84 -14.21 5.96 3.63
C VAL A 84 -15.11 6.98 4.32
N VAL A 85 -16.37 7.04 3.87
CA VAL A 85 -17.44 7.71 4.61
C VAL A 85 -17.47 7.07 5.99
N ARG A 86 -17.19 7.87 7.04
CA ARG A 86 -17.41 7.43 8.43
C ARG A 86 -18.87 6.98 8.54
N LYS A 87 -19.09 5.67 8.69
CA LYS A 87 -20.36 5.14 9.21
C LYS A 87 -20.42 5.37 10.71
#